data_AF-A0A914VXM2-F1
#
_entry.id   AF-A0A914VXM2-F1
#
_cell.length_a   1.000
_cell.length_b   1.000
_cell.length_c   1.000
_cell.angle_alpha   90.00
_cell.angle_beta   90.00
_cell.angle_gamma   90.00
#
_symmetry.space_group_name_H-M   'P 1'
#
loop_
_entity.id
_entity.type
_entity.pdbx_description
1 polymer ?
#
loop_
_entity_poly.entity_id
_entity_poly.type
_entity_poly.pdbx_seq_one_letter_code
_entity_poly.pdbx_strand_id
1 'polypeptide(L)'
;MLVDPKDEQPCEAEWVLNEDQSDYIRVSKESGVEIPIPSIAFQTYEYNDPKTYREVELKDTSVELTLERTYKPSLSTFEEDISKEQGIDERRTLKPTYWY
;
A
#
# COMPACT_ATOMS: atom_id res chain seq x y z
N MET A 1 18.37 -18.05 -14.22
CA MET A 1 19.22 -18.79 -13.29
C MET A 1 19.74 -17.79 -12.28
N LEU A 2 19.52 -18.03 -10.99
CA LEU A 2 20.05 -17.15 -9.94
C LEU A 2 21.50 -17.56 -9.65
N VAL A 3 22.22 -16.70 -8.92
CA VAL A 3 23.59 -16.95 -8.49
C VAL A 3 23.60 -16.96 -6.97
N ASP A 4 24.29 -17.94 -6.39
CA ASP A 4 24.43 -18.08 -4.95
C ASP A 4 25.43 -17.04 -4.41
N PRO A 5 25.05 -16.24 -3.40
CA PRO A 5 25.97 -15.26 -2.80
C PRO A 5 27.20 -15.86 -2.13
N LYS A 6 27.19 -17.15 -1.78
CA LYS A 6 28.27 -17.80 -1.03
C LYS A 6 29.44 -18.24 -1.91
N ASP A 7 29.16 -18.81 -3.08
CA ASP A 7 30.15 -19.42 -3.96
C ASP A 7 30.14 -18.86 -5.40
N GLU A 8 29.26 -17.89 -5.67
CA GLU A 8 29.08 -17.22 -6.95
C GLU A 8 28.73 -18.18 -8.11
N GLN A 9 28.26 -19.39 -7.78
CA GLN A 9 27.83 -20.36 -8.77
C GLN A 9 26.34 -20.22 -9.11
N PRO A 10 25.93 -20.66 -10.30
CA PRO A 10 24.54 -20.89 -10.64
C PRO A 10 23.78 -21.72 -9.60
N CYS A 11 22.60 -21.26 -9.15
CA CYS A 11 21.75 -22.04 -8.24
C CYS A 11 20.26 -21.97 -8.60
N GLU A 12 19.52 -22.97 -8.14
CA GLU A 12 18.06 -22.94 -8.05
C GLU A 12 17.63 -22.40 -6.68
N ALA A 13 16.64 -21.50 -6.67
CA ALA A 13 16.08 -20.94 -5.45
C ALA A 13 14.68 -21.48 -5.17
N GLU A 14 14.35 -21.59 -3.90
CA GLU A 14 13.00 -21.87 -3.42
C GLU A 14 12.50 -20.76 -2.48
N TRP A 15 11.18 -20.56 -2.45
CA TRP A 15 10.54 -19.62 -1.54
C TRP A 15 10.23 -20.32 -0.23
N VAL A 16 10.82 -19.84 0.86
CA VAL A 16 10.65 -20.37 2.21
C VAL A 16 10.15 -19.25 3.11
N LEU A 17 9.27 -19.58 4.04
CA LEU A 17 8.80 -18.62 5.03
C LEU A 17 9.93 -18.32 6.02
N ASN A 18 10.16 -17.06 6.35
CA ASN A 18 11.16 -16.65 7.32
C ASN A 18 10.82 -17.14 8.75
N GLU A 19 11.80 -17.05 9.66
CA GLU A 19 11.65 -17.52 11.04
C GLU A 19 10.50 -16.81 11.79
N ASP A 20 10.31 -15.53 11.52
CA ASP A 20 9.24 -14.70 12.11
C ASP A 20 7.85 -14.97 11.50
N GLN A 21 7.76 -15.84 10.49
CA GLN A 21 6.54 -16.17 9.75
C GLN A 21 5.83 -14.96 9.11
N SER A 22 6.56 -13.88 8.85
CA SER A 22 6.03 -12.65 8.26
C SER A 22 6.14 -12.65 6.73
N ASP A 23 7.25 -13.14 6.20
CA ASP A 23 7.66 -12.90 4.81
C ASP A 23 8.28 -14.14 4.18
N TYR A 24 8.14 -14.25 2.85
CA TYR A 24 8.83 -15.27 2.07
C TYR A 24 10.19 -14.78 1.63
N ILE A 25 11.22 -15.52 1.98
CA ILE A 25 12.60 -15.32 1.54
C ILE A 25 12.96 -16.34 0.47
N ARG A 26 13.88 -15.97 -0.42
CA ARG A 26 14.42 -16.90 -1.43
C ARG A 26 15.66 -17.54 -0.85
N VAL A 27 15.70 -18.85 -0.83
CA VAL A 27 16.83 -19.61 -0.30
C VAL A 27 17.41 -20.48 -1.42
N SER A 28 18.74 -20.51 -1.53
CA SER A 28 19.44 -21.42 -2.44
C SER A 28 19.25 -22.86 -1.97
N LYS A 29 18.82 -23.76 -2.87
CA LYS A 29 18.68 -25.19 -2.54
C LYS A 29 20.02 -25.87 -2.22
N GLU A 30 21.12 -25.34 -2.76
CA GLU A 30 22.44 -25.97 -2.63
C GLU A 30 23.17 -25.54 -1.35
N SER A 31 23.24 -24.23 -1.10
CA SER A 31 23.96 -23.69 0.06
C SER A 31 23.08 -23.46 1.29
N GLY A 32 21.76 -23.42 1.11
CA GLY A 32 20.81 -23.00 2.15
C GLY A 32 20.88 -21.52 2.51
N VAL A 33 21.61 -20.70 1.73
CA VAL A 33 21.79 -19.27 2.00
C VAL A 33 20.66 -18.45 1.38
N GLU A 34 20.24 -17.41 2.09
CA GLU A 34 19.27 -16.44 1.59
C GLU A 34 19.84 -15.63 0.42
N ILE A 35 19.06 -15.53 -0.65
CA ILE A 35 19.36 -14.71 -1.82
C ILE A 35 18.63 -13.37 -1.67
N PRO A 36 19.35 -12.29 -1.29
CA PRO A 36 18.72 -11.01 -0.96
C PRO A 36 18.00 -10.41 -2.16
N ILE A 37 16.93 -9.66 -1.88
CA ILE A 37 16.26 -8.86 -2.90
C ILE A 37 17.16 -7.66 -3.24
N PRO A 38 17.44 -7.40 -4.54
CA PRO A 38 18.30 -6.28 -4.92
C PRO A 38 17.66 -4.94 -4.53
N SER A 39 18.48 -3.97 -4.14
CA SER A 39 18.01 -2.65 -3.67
C SER A 39 17.12 -1.92 -4.68
N ILE A 40 17.38 -2.11 -5.98
CA ILE A 40 16.60 -1.52 -7.08
C ILE A 40 15.14 -2.02 -7.07
N ALA A 41 14.87 -3.22 -6.55
CA ALA A 41 13.49 -3.73 -6.47
C ALA A 41 12.62 -2.93 -5.49
N PHE A 42 13.21 -2.13 -4.60
CA PHE A 42 12.48 -1.26 -3.69
C PHE A 42 12.24 0.15 -4.26
N GLN A 43 12.73 0.42 -5.47
CA GLN A 43 12.49 1.69 -6.16
C GLN A 43 11.25 1.59 -7.05
N THR A 44 10.59 2.73 -7.28
CA THR A 44 9.51 2.79 -8.26
C THR A 44 10.05 2.70 -9.70
N TYR A 45 9.16 2.51 -10.69
CA TYR A 45 9.54 2.55 -12.11
C TYR A 45 10.26 3.85 -12.51
N GLU A 46 10.01 4.94 -11.78
CA GLU A 46 10.62 6.25 -11.98
C GLU A 46 11.94 6.42 -11.19
N TYR A 47 12.47 5.33 -10.61
CA TYR A 47 13.66 5.31 -9.76
C TYR A 47 13.54 6.16 -8.49
N ASN A 48 12.31 6.37 -8.01
CA ASN A 48 12.08 7.09 -6.76
C ASN A 48 12.24 6.13 -5.58
N ASP A 49 13.08 6.50 -4.62
CA ASP A 49 13.24 5.83 -3.33
C ASP A 49 12.50 6.63 -2.25
N PRO A 50 11.64 5.99 -1.43
CA PRO A 50 10.94 6.67 -0.33
C PRO A 50 11.86 7.49 0.59
N LYS A 51 13.10 7.05 0.81
CA LYS A 51 14.08 7.76 1.66
C LYS A 51 14.54 9.09 1.06
N THR A 52 14.44 9.23 -0.25
CA THR A 52 14.86 10.43 -0.99
C THR A 52 13.69 11.32 -1.39
N TYR A 53 12.46 10.89 -1.10
CA TYR A 53 11.27 11.66 -1.42
C TYR A 53 11.29 13.01 -0.70
N ARG A 54 10.92 14.06 -1.43
CA ARG A 54 10.77 15.42 -0.92
C ARG A 54 9.36 15.87 -1.21
N GLU A 55 8.63 16.22 -0.15
CA GLU A 55 7.28 16.74 -0.26
C GLU A 55 7.27 18.08 -1.01
N VAL A 56 6.33 18.21 -1.94
CA VAL A 56 6.00 19.45 -2.62
C VAL A 56 5.04 20.24 -1.74
N GLU A 57 5.54 21.27 -1.07
CA GLU A 57 4.79 22.06 -0.06
C GLU A 57 3.40 22.57 -0.51
N LEU A 58 3.20 22.79 -1.81
CA LEU A 58 1.93 23.32 -2.35
C LEU A 58 0.88 22.26 -2.65
N LYS A 59 1.25 20.99 -2.83
CA LYS A 59 0.36 19.96 -3.37
C LYS A 59 0.41 18.62 -2.66
N ASP A 60 1.48 18.37 -1.90
CA ASP A 60 1.61 17.15 -1.13
C ASP A 60 1.04 17.38 0.28
N THR A 61 0.32 16.39 0.79
CA THR A 61 -0.23 16.43 2.14
C THR A 61 0.79 15.85 3.10
N SER A 62 1.08 16.54 4.20
CA SER A 62 2.05 16.07 5.19
C SER A 62 1.59 14.74 5.81
N VAL A 63 2.57 13.98 6.30
CA VAL A 63 2.33 12.70 6.99
C VAL A 63 1.40 12.86 8.19
N GLU A 64 1.57 13.94 8.96
CA GLU A 64 0.78 14.21 10.17
C GLU A 64 -0.72 14.37 9.85
N LEU A 65 -1.05 15.15 8.81
CA LEU A 65 -2.44 15.36 8.39
C LEU A 65 -3.04 14.10 7.73
N THR A 66 -2.22 13.35 7.00
CA THR A 66 -2.68 12.15 6.27
C THR A 66 -3.02 11.00 7.21
N LEU A 67 -2.27 10.84 8.31
CA LEU A 67 -2.49 9.81 9.32
C LEU A 67 -3.50 10.21 10.38
N GLU A 68 -4.01 11.45 10.34
CA GLU A 68 -5.02 11.92 11.27
C GLU A 68 -6.33 11.14 11.09
N ARG A 69 -6.78 10.47 12.17
CA ARG A 69 -8.03 9.72 12.16
C ARG A 69 -9.22 10.63 12.40
N THR A 70 -9.80 11.14 11.32
CA THR A 70 -10.97 12.05 11.36
C THR A 70 -12.32 11.33 11.23
N TYR A 71 -12.35 10.12 10.66
CA TYR A 71 -13.58 9.37 10.42
C TYR A 71 -14.29 8.95 11.72
N LYS A 72 -15.58 9.28 11.81
CA LYS A 72 -16.50 8.88 12.88
C LYS A 72 -17.58 7.97 12.30
N PRO A 73 -17.69 6.70 12.73
CA PRO A 73 -18.70 5.81 12.21
C PRO A 73 -20.10 6.28 12.62
N SER A 74 -21.01 6.33 11.64
CA SER A 74 -22.40 6.76 11.81
C SER A 74 -23.33 5.90 10.94
N LEU A 75 -24.61 5.85 11.30
CA LEU A 75 -25.66 5.21 10.51
C LEU A 75 -26.28 6.22 9.53
N SER A 76 -25.46 6.81 8.68
CA SER A 76 -25.87 7.73 7.61
C SER A 76 -24.98 7.54 6.38
N THR A 77 -25.48 7.90 5.21
CA THR A 77 -24.64 7.95 4.01
C THR A 77 -23.73 9.18 4.03
N PHE A 78 -22.73 9.18 3.15
CA PHE A 78 -21.85 10.34 2.96
C PHE A 78 -22.65 11.60 2.58
N GLU A 79 -23.60 11.46 1.64
CA GLU A 79 -24.43 12.56 1.17
C GLU A 79 -25.31 13.13 2.29
N GLU A 80 -25.90 12.26 3.12
CA GLU A 80 -26.72 12.67 4.25
C GLU A 80 -25.90 13.44 5.31
N ASP A 81 -24.68 12.99 5.59
CA ASP A 81 -23.80 13.62 6.58
C ASP A 81 -23.33 15.00 6.12
N ILE A 82 -22.87 15.11 4.87
CA ILE A 82 -22.47 16.40 4.27
C ILE A 82 -23.67 17.34 4.13
N SER A 83 -24.86 16.84 3.77
CA SER A 83 -26.07 17.66 3.69
C SER A 83 -26.40 18.29 5.05
N LYS A 84 -26.26 17.53 6.14
CA LYS A 84 -26.45 18.05 7.51
C LYS A 84 -25.38 19.05 7.90
N GLU A 85 -24.12 18.77 7.60
CA GLU A 85 -22.99 19.66 7.92
C GLU A 85 -23.09 21.01 7.19
N GLN A 86 -23.50 21.00 5.93
CA GLN A 86 -23.67 22.20 5.11
C GLN A 86 -25.01 22.91 5.33
N GLY A 87 -25.88 22.37 6.20
CA GLY A 87 -27.20 22.96 6.48
C GLY A 87 -28.18 22.90 5.30
N ILE A 88 -28.01 21.93 4.40
CA ILE A 88 -28.88 21.71 3.24
C ILE A 88 -30.11 20.92 3.68
N ASP A 89 -31.31 21.52 3.51
CA ASP A 89 -32.61 20.95 3.85
C ASP A 89 -33.40 20.61 2.57
N GLU A 90 -33.37 19.35 2.13
CA GLU A 90 -34.15 18.87 0.98
C GLU A 90 -35.55 18.46 1.43
N ARG A 91 -36.56 19.24 1.01
CA ARG A 91 -37.96 19.03 1.39
C ARG A 91 -38.72 18.14 0.41
N ARG A 92 -38.14 17.81 -0.74
CA ARG A 92 -38.80 16.98 -1.77
C ARG A 92 -38.66 15.51 -1.40
N THR A 93 -39.71 14.74 -1.72
CA THR A 93 -39.69 13.29 -1.61
C THR A 93 -39.45 12.65 -2.97
N LEU A 94 -38.54 11.66 -3.01
CA LEU A 94 -38.29 10.86 -4.22
C LEU A 94 -39.59 10.21 -4.68
N LYS A 95 -39.88 10.33 -5.98
CA LYS A 95 -41.01 9.66 -6.62
C LYS A 95 -40.57 8.28 -7.09
N PRO A 96 -41.46 7.28 -7.06
CA PRO A 96 -41.11 5.92 -7.47
C PRO A 96 -40.69 5.88 -8.95
N THR A 97 -39.62 5.13 -9.24
CA THR A 97 -39.10 4.90 -10.58
C THR A 97 -39.00 3.40 -10.86
N TYR A 98 -39.15 3.02 -12.12
CA TYR A 98 -38.97 1.63 -12.56
C TYR A 98 -37.50 1.37 -12.87
N TRP A 99 -37.02 0.18 -12.48
CA TRP A 99 -35.71 -0.35 -12.84
C TRP A 99 -35.96 -1.62 -13.66
N TYR A 100 -35.43 -1.68 -14.88
CA TYR A 100 -35.62 -2.79 -15.84
C TYR A 100 -34.29 -3.21 -16.46
#